data_AF-A0A2W3ZVK0-F1
#
_entry.id   AF-A0A2W3ZVK0-F1
#
_cell.length_a   1.000
_cell.length_b   1.000
_cell.length_c   1.000
_cell.angle_alpha   90.00
_cell.angle_beta   90.00
_cell.angle_gamma   90.00
#
_symmetry.space_group_name_H-M   'P 1'
#
loop_
_entity.id
_entity.type
_entity.pdbx_description
1 polymer ?
#
loop_
_entity_poly.entity_id
_entity_poly.type
_entity_poly.pdbx_seq_one_letter_code
_entity_poly.pdbx_strand_id
1 'polypeptide(L)'
;MLVHNTGNFIRHIGDVRLLPGANELNTAQAEQFKTDMKNPLNAVLEKSGEIKILEPKKNGEDDKGGFIGLNANDAITAINDTVDLALLEKWLAEENGNKKRATVIKAIENQIEDIKNPPVDDIVDPED
;
A
#
# COMPACT_ATOMS: atom_id res chain seq x y z
N MET A 1 5.01 -9.02 3.11
CA MET A 1 5.37 -7.77 3.84
C MET A 1 4.65 -6.63 3.17
N LEU A 2 4.15 -5.65 3.91
CA LEU A 2 3.51 -4.47 3.32
C LEU A 2 4.44 -3.25 3.43
N VAL A 3 4.70 -2.62 2.29
CA VAL A 3 5.58 -1.44 2.19
C VAL A 3 4.80 -0.30 1.55
N HIS A 4 4.79 0.87 2.18
CA HIS A 4 4.17 2.07 1.69
C HIS A 4 5.22 3.00 1.09
N ASN A 5 5.11 3.27 -0.21
CA ASN A 5 5.79 4.36 -0.89
C ASN A 5 4.87 5.58 -0.94
N THR A 6 5.09 6.52 -0.04
CA THR A 6 4.34 7.80 0.04
C THR A 6 4.83 8.84 -0.98
N GLY A 7 5.85 8.50 -1.77
CA GLY A 7 6.39 9.35 -2.82
C GLY A 7 5.56 9.27 -4.11
N ASN A 8 5.72 10.29 -4.95
CA ASN A 8 5.02 10.38 -6.25
C ASN A 8 5.67 9.54 -7.36
N PHE A 9 6.79 8.86 -7.07
CA PHE A 9 7.59 8.17 -8.07
C PHE A 9 7.68 6.69 -7.76
N ILE A 10 7.77 5.88 -8.83
CA ILE A 10 8.13 4.48 -8.72
C ILE A 10 9.56 4.39 -8.19
N ARG A 11 9.76 3.61 -7.14
CA ARG A 11 11.09 3.35 -6.56
C ARG A 11 11.55 1.94 -6.89
N HIS A 12 12.82 1.84 -7.28
CA HIS A 12 13.49 0.56 -7.47
C HIS A 12 14.48 0.39 -6.31
N ILE A 13 14.17 -0.54 -5.42
CA ILE A 13 15.02 -0.90 -4.28
C ILE A 13 15.59 -2.28 -4.60
N GLY A 14 16.77 -2.28 -5.24
CA GLY A 14 17.30 -3.45 -5.93
C GLY A 14 16.35 -3.91 -7.04
N ASP A 15 15.99 -5.20 -7.02
CA ASP A 15 15.07 -5.81 -7.97
C ASP A 15 13.59 -5.61 -7.59
N VAL A 16 13.31 -4.96 -6.45
CA VAL A 16 11.95 -4.69 -5.99
C VAL A 16 11.46 -3.35 -6.53
N ARG A 17 10.40 -3.40 -7.34
CA ARG A 17 9.67 -2.22 -7.81
C ARG A 17 8.55 -1.88 -6.85
N LEU A 18 8.58 -0.66 -6.30
CA LEU A 18 7.55 -0.10 -5.45
C LEU A 18 6.80 0.98 -6.23
N LEU A 19 5.52 0.76 -6.48
CA LEU A 19 4.61 1.77 -7.02
C LEU A 19 4.30 2.82 -5.93
N PRO A 20 3.90 4.04 -6.28
CA PRO A 20 3.25 4.94 -5.34
C PRO A 20 2.08 4.24 -4.62
N GLY A 21 1.99 4.47 -3.32
CA GLY A 21 1.06 3.78 -2.42
C GLY A 21 1.64 2.52 -1.80
N ALA A 22 0.75 1.66 -1.33
CA ALA A 22 1.12 0.45 -0.63
C ALA A 22 1.33 -0.74 -1.58
N ASN A 23 2.38 -1.50 -1.30
CA ASN A 23 2.89 -2.59 -2.11
C ASN A 23 3.04 -3.83 -1.23
N GLU A 24 2.46 -4.94 -1.66
CA GLU A 24 2.59 -6.20 -0.96
C GLU A 24 3.72 -7.04 -1.55
N LEU A 25 4.79 -7.18 -0.78
CA LEU A 25 5.98 -7.95 -1.16
C LEU A 25 5.84 -9.40 -0.71
N ASN A 26 6.16 -10.33 -1.61
CA ASN A 26 6.32 -11.75 -1.28
C ASN A 26 7.59 -11.98 -0.42
N THR A 27 7.80 -13.22 0.04
CA THR A 27 8.93 -13.55 0.93
C THR A 27 10.29 -13.22 0.32
N ALA A 28 10.52 -13.60 -0.95
CA ALA A 28 11.79 -13.36 -1.63
C ALA A 28 12.04 -11.86 -1.84
N GLN A 29 11.01 -11.12 -2.28
CA GLN A 29 11.07 -9.67 -2.44
C GLN A 29 11.31 -8.98 -1.10
N ALA A 30 10.71 -9.44 -0.01
CA ALA A 30 10.89 -8.87 1.32
C ALA A 30 12.32 -9.06 1.84
N GLU A 31 12.96 -10.20 1.58
CA GLU A 31 14.36 -10.45 1.94
C GLU A 31 15.32 -9.56 1.13
N GLN A 32 15.08 -9.44 -0.17
CA GLN A 32 15.86 -8.57 -1.05
C GLN A 32 15.71 -7.11 -0.64
N PHE A 33 14.47 -6.65 -0.46
CA PHE A 33 14.15 -5.30 0.02
C PHE A 33 14.89 -4.97 1.32
N LYS A 34 14.85 -5.86 2.33
CA LYS A 34 15.58 -5.65 3.60
C LYS A 34 17.10 -5.58 3.39
N THR A 35 17.63 -6.34 2.46
CA THR A 35 19.07 -6.35 2.15
C THR A 35 19.48 -5.05 1.49
N ASP A 36 18.74 -4.61 0.48
CA ASP A 36 19.03 -3.39 -0.28
C ASP A 36 18.74 -2.12 0.51
N MET A 37 17.78 -2.15 1.44
CA MET A 37 17.53 -1.05 2.38
C MET A 37 18.73 -0.75 3.30
N LYS A 38 19.68 -1.69 3.47
CA LYS A 38 20.94 -1.42 4.19
C LYS A 38 21.85 -0.45 3.45
N ASN A 39 21.61 -0.22 2.15
CA ASN A 39 22.34 0.78 1.39
C ASN A 39 22.04 2.19 1.97
N PRO A 40 23.07 3.00 2.31
CA PRO A 40 22.88 4.33 2.86
C PRO A 40 21.96 5.24 2.04
N LEU A 41 21.92 5.10 0.71
CA LEU A 41 21.05 5.88 -0.16
C LEU A 41 19.57 5.51 0.05
N ASN A 42 19.26 4.23 0.21
CA ASN A 42 17.90 3.75 0.47
C ASN A 42 17.46 4.10 1.90
N ALA A 43 18.39 4.10 2.85
CA ALA A 43 18.12 4.56 4.21
C ALA A 43 17.69 6.04 4.28
N VAL A 44 18.05 6.88 3.29
CA VAL A 44 17.53 8.25 3.20
C VAL A 44 16.04 8.27 2.92
N LEU A 45 15.54 7.33 2.11
CA LEU A 45 14.11 7.23 1.76
C LEU A 45 13.25 6.81 2.97
N GLU A 46 13.81 5.98 3.86
CA GLU A 46 13.16 5.65 5.13
C GLU A 46 13.21 6.85 6.09
N LYS A 47 14.36 7.53 6.18
CA LYS A 47 14.53 8.71 7.04
C LYS A 47 13.68 9.90 6.61
N SER A 48 13.45 10.09 5.31
CA SER A 48 12.53 11.11 4.80
C SER A 48 11.07 10.73 5.02
N GLY A 49 10.79 9.48 5.38
CA GLY A 49 9.45 8.92 5.49
C GLY A 49 8.82 8.61 4.14
N GLU A 50 9.57 8.67 3.04
CA GLU A 50 9.05 8.33 1.71
C GLU A 50 8.69 6.84 1.64
N ILE A 51 9.58 5.98 2.14
CA ILE A 51 9.34 4.53 2.24
C ILE A 51 9.08 4.17 3.71
N LYS A 52 7.92 3.56 3.98
CA LYS A 52 7.52 3.09 5.30
C LYS A 52 7.14 1.63 5.25
N ILE A 53 7.72 0.81 6.13
CA ILE A 53 7.26 -0.57 6.32
C ILE A 53 6.01 -0.51 7.20
N LEU A 54 4.87 -0.98 6.69
CA LEU A 54 3.62 -1.01 7.43
C LEU A 54 3.56 -2.26 8.29
N GLU A 55 3.84 -2.09 9.59
CA GLU A 55 3.80 -3.18 10.55
C GLU A 55 2.38 -3.33 11.14
N PRO A 56 1.77 -4.53 11.07
CA PRO A 56 0.50 -4.78 11.75
C PRO A 56 0.66 -4.66 13.26
N LYS A 57 -0.39 -4.22 13.96
CA LYS A 57 -0.37 -4.19 15.44
C LYS A 57 -0.27 -5.61 15.97
N LYS A 58 0.84 -5.93 16.65
CA LYS A 58 1.02 -7.18 17.40
C LYS A 58 0.20 -7.14 18.70
N ASN A 59 -1.04 -7.58 18.65
CA ASN A 59 -1.89 -7.73 19.83
C ASN A 59 -2.22 -9.22 20.05
N GLY A 60 -1.30 -9.99 20.64
CA GLY A 60 -1.54 -11.38 21.07
C GLY A 60 -1.75 -12.38 19.93
N GLU A 61 -1.81 -13.67 20.27
CA GLU A 61 -1.58 -14.88 19.45
C GLU A 61 -2.37 -15.06 18.12
N ASP A 62 -3.28 -14.17 17.75
CA ASP A 62 -3.96 -14.17 16.45
C ASP A 62 -3.32 -13.14 15.50
N ASP A 63 -2.09 -13.45 15.10
CA ASP A 63 -1.26 -12.66 14.18
C ASP A 63 -1.84 -12.74 12.75
N LYS A 64 -2.97 -12.06 12.49
CA LYS A 64 -3.42 -11.77 11.12
C LYS A 64 -2.46 -10.73 10.53
N GLY A 65 -1.28 -11.20 10.14
CA GLY A 65 -0.28 -10.43 9.43
C GLY A 65 -0.84 -9.87 8.12
N GLY A 66 -0.31 -8.73 7.67
CA GLY A 66 -0.77 -8.06 6.47
C GLY A 66 -1.76 -6.91 6.74
N PHE A 67 -2.50 -6.52 5.71
CA PHE A 67 -3.35 -5.31 5.71
C PHE A 67 -4.40 -5.29 6.83
N ILE A 68 -5.00 -6.45 7.13
CA ILE A 68 -6.03 -6.60 8.18
C ILE A 68 -5.46 -6.33 9.58
N GLY A 69 -4.17 -6.51 9.79
CA GLY A 69 -3.49 -6.23 11.06
C GLY A 69 -3.21 -4.74 11.30
N LEU A 70 -3.33 -3.88 10.28
CA LEU A 70 -3.13 -2.44 10.43
C LEU A 70 -4.21 -1.80 11.29
N ASN A 71 -3.88 -0.68 11.93
CA ASN A 71 -4.90 0.17 12.53
C ASN A 71 -5.74 0.85 11.42
N ALA A 72 -6.94 1.33 11.75
CA ALA A 72 -7.85 1.87 10.73
C ALA A 72 -7.30 3.10 10.00
N ASN A 73 -6.56 3.98 10.69
CA ASN A 73 -5.99 5.18 10.09
C ASN A 73 -4.85 4.83 9.15
N ASP A 74 -3.91 3.97 9.56
CA ASP A 74 -2.79 3.54 8.72
C ASP A 74 -3.30 2.81 7.47
N ALA A 75 -4.36 2.00 7.62
CA ALA A 75 -5.02 1.33 6.51
C ALA A 75 -5.63 2.35 5.53
N ILE A 76 -6.39 3.34 6.01
CA ILE A 76 -7.00 4.38 5.16
C ILE A 76 -5.93 5.18 4.43
N THR A 77 -4.85 5.58 5.11
CA THR A 77 -3.72 6.26 4.48
C THR A 77 -3.09 5.39 3.39
N ALA A 78 -2.87 4.10 3.65
CA ALA A 78 -2.33 3.19 2.65
C ALA A 78 -3.28 3.03 1.44
N ILE A 79 -4.60 2.96 1.67
CA ILE A 79 -5.61 2.83 0.62
C ILE A 79 -5.57 4.04 -0.32
N ASN A 80 -5.66 5.25 0.24
CA ASN A 80 -5.79 6.49 -0.54
C ASN A 80 -4.60 6.70 -1.50
N ASP A 81 -3.41 6.25 -1.10
CA ASP A 81 -2.20 6.40 -1.90
C ASP A 81 -2.01 5.24 -2.89
N THR A 82 -2.76 4.13 -2.75
CA THR A 82 -2.62 2.92 -3.57
C THR A 82 -3.41 3.04 -4.88
N VAL A 83 -2.72 2.76 -5.98
CA VAL A 83 -3.30 2.74 -7.34
C VAL A 83 -3.42 1.33 -7.93
N ASP A 84 -2.92 0.31 -7.23
CA ASP A 84 -3.03 -1.08 -7.66
C ASP A 84 -4.44 -1.61 -7.37
N LEU A 85 -5.27 -1.65 -8.41
CA LEU A 85 -6.65 -2.11 -8.33
C LEU A 85 -6.78 -3.55 -7.83
N ALA A 86 -5.88 -4.46 -8.24
CA ALA A 86 -5.95 -5.86 -7.83
C ALA A 86 -5.64 -6.00 -6.33
N LEU A 87 -4.72 -5.18 -5.81
CA LEU A 87 -4.41 -5.13 -4.38
C LEU A 87 -5.58 -4.58 -3.56
N LEU A 88 -6.23 -3.52 -4.04
CA LEU A 88 -7.41 -2.93 -3.39
C LEU A 88 -8.59 -3.93 -3.35
N GLU A 89 -8.87 -4.61 -4.46
CA GLU A 89 -9.92 -5.63 -4.53
C GLU A 89 -9.63 -6.81 -3.57
N LYS A 90 -8.36 -7.23 -3.47
CA LYS A 90 -7.92 -8.22 -2.48
C LYS A 90 -8.21 -7.74 -1.05
N TRP A 91 -7.83 -6.52 -0.70
CA TRP A 91 -8.08 -5.99 0.65
C TRP A 91 -9.56 -5.83 0.97
N LEU A 92 -10.38 -5.48 -0.01
CA LEU A 92 -11.83 -5.43 0.16
C LEU A 92 -12.40 -6.80 0.53
N ALA A 93 -11.96 -7.86 -0.17
CA ALA A 93 -12.35 -9.23 0.12
C ALA A 93 -11.88 -9.66 1.52
N GLU A 94 -10.63 -9.36 1.88
CA GLU A 94 -10.08 -9.69 3.19
C GLU A 94 -10.79 -8.94 4.35
N GLU A 95 -11.14 -7.66 4.17
CA GLU A 95 -11.89 -6.89 5.17
C GLU A 95 -13.29 -7.45 5.37
N ASN A 96 -14.01 -7.74 4.28
CA ASN A 96 -15.34 -8.33 4.32
C ASN A 96 -15.34 -9.73 4.95
N GLY A 97 -14.27 -10.51 4.78
CA GLY A 97 -14.11 -11.83 5.38
C GLY A 97 -13.66 -11.83 6.85
N ASN A 98 -13.05 -10.74 7.34
CA ASN A 98 -12.41 -10.70 8.66
C ASN A 98 -13.00 -9.64 9.59
N LYS A 99 -12.38 -8.45 9.65
CA LYS A 99 -12.67 -7.42 10.67
C LYS A 99 -13.91 -6.58 10.34
N LYS A 100 -14.34 -6.55 9.08
CA LYS A 100 -15.54 -5.85 8.60
C LYS A 100 -15.57 -4.39 9.04
N ARG A 101 -14.43 -3.69 8.95
CA ARG A 101 -14.33 -2.29 9.37
C ARG A 101 -15.03 -1.41 8.34
N ALA A 102 -16.24 -0.97 8.64
CA ALA A 102 -17.07 -0.20 7.71
C ALA A 102 -16.36 1.03 7.13
N THR A 103 -15.56 1.74 7.93
CA THR A 103 -14.80 2.91 7.45
C THR A 103 -13.68 2.56 6.49
N VAL A 104 -13.00 1.43 6.72
CA VAL A 104 -11.90 0.95 5.86
C VAL A 104 -12.48 0.38 4.57
N ILE A 105 -13.56 -0.41 4.64
CA ILE A 105 -14.28 -0.93 3.47
C ILE A 105 -14.71 0.22 2.55
N LYS A 106 -15.36 1.24 3.12
CA LYS A 106 -15.81 2.41 2.35
C LYS A 106 -14.64 3.15 1.70
N ALA A 107 -13.51 3.28 2.39
CA ALA A 107 -12.32 3.90 1.81
C ALA A 107 -11.78 3.08 0.61
N ILE A 108 -11.77 1.75 0.70
CA ILE A 108 -11.34 0.88 -0.42
C ILE A 108 -12.30 1.03 -1.60
N GLU A 109 -13.62 0.97 -1.35
CA GLU A 109 -14.64 1.11 -2.40
C GLU A 109 -14.53 2.46 -3.12
N ASN A 110 -14.36 3.54 -2.37
CA ASN A 110 -14.17 4.88 -2.93
C ASN A 110 -12.90 4.92 -3.81
N GLN A 111 -11.76 4.44 -3.31
CA GLN A 111 -10.52 4.43 -4.08
C GLN A 111 -10.65 3.60 -5.37
N ILE A 112 -11.33 2.45 -5.31
CA ILE A 112 -11.60 1.62 -6.50
C ILE A 112 -12.45 2.38 -7.52
N GLU A 113 -13.49 3.09 -7.06
CA GLU A 113 -14.33 3.90 -7.92
C GLU A 113 -13.54 5.05 -8.55
N ASP A 114 -12.75 5.78 -7.77
CA ASP A 114 -11.92 6.89 -8.26
C ASP A 114 -10.92 6.43 -9.35
N ILE A 115 -10.39 5.20 -9.23
CA ILE A 115 -9.50 4.60 -10.24
C ILE A 115 -10.28 4.17 -11.50
N LYS A 116 -11.47 3.58 -11.34
CA LYS A 116 -12.27 3.04 -12.47
C LYS A 116 -13.03 4.12 -13.23
N ASN A 117 -13.40 5.19 -12.54
CA ASN A 117 -14.24 6.27 -13.02
C ASN A 117 -13.68 7.60 -12.51
N PRO A 118 -12.50 8.01 -13.00
CA PRO A 118 -11.88 9.25 -12.56
C PRO A 118 -12.78 10.46 -12.87
N PRO A 119 -12.69 11.54 -12.09
CA PRO A 119 -13.39 12.79 -12.39
C PRO A 119 -13.14 13.22 -13.83
N VAL A 120 -14.16 13.78 -14.49
CA VAL A 120 -14.08 14.20 -15.91
C VAL A 120 -12.92 15.17 -16.14
N ASP A 121 -12.62 16.03 -15.16
CA ASP A 121 -11.52 17.00 -15.20
C ASP A 121 -10.12 16.34 -15.23
N ASP A 122 -10.01 15.08 -14.83
CA ASP A 122 -8.76 14.30 -14.83
C ASP A 122 -8.62 13.37 -16.06
N ILE A 123 -9.63 13.35 -16.94
CA ILE A 123 -9.58 12.60 -18.20
C ILE A 123 -8.84 13.44 -19.23
N VAL A 124 -7.63 13.02 -19.59
CA VAL A 124 -6.90 13.60 -20.72
C VAL A 124 -7.59 13.16 -22.01
N ASP A 125 -8.24 14.09 -22.70
CA ASP A 125 -8.71 13.86 -24.07
C ASP A 125 -7.49 13.84 -25.00
N PRO A 126 -7.19 12.72 -25.68
CA PRO A 126 -6.04 12.63 -26.56
C PRO A 126 -6.14 13.51 -27.82
N GLU A 127 -7.29 14.16 -28.05
CA GLU A 127 -7.53 15.04 -29.21
C GLU A 127 -7.28 16.54 -28.95
N ASP A 128 -6.96 16.96 -27.72
CA ASP A 128 -6.53 18.34 -27.35
C ASP A 128 -5.00 18.45 -27.13
#